data_AF-A0A0B9A4N3-F1
#
_entry.id   AF-A0A0B9A4N3-F1
#
_cell.length_a   1.000
_cell.length_b   1.000
_cell.length_c   1.000
_cell.angle_alpha   90.00
_cell.angle_beta   90.00
_cell.angle_gamma   90.00
#
_symmetry.space_group_name_H-M   'P 1'
#
loop_
_entity.id
_entity.type
_entity.pdbx_description
1 polymer ?
#
loop_
_entity_poly.entity_id
_entity_poly.type
_entity_poly.pdbx_seq_one_letter_code
_entity_poly.pdbx_strand_id
1 'polypeptide(L)'
;MQMSDAIAAELAADNAARRDRINEGFSRFYAPLAVVAFVLTFLPYYRSEPDSSFHYGGLWQELARTGHSYDAAAMLIFVALIALLTIAALRKLAGVGLVIAAALSLTIGIMLWNAPGFSDPPELTDVGILDIAFSFTAAAMMLTHVVLLIIYRQR
;
A
#
# COMPACT_ATOMS: atom_id res chain seq x y z
N MET A 1 16.00 36.91 26.09
CA MET A 1 15.79 36.57 24.67
C MET A 1 16.64 35.37 24.26
N GLN A 2 17.98 35.43 24.37
CA GLN A 2 18.88 34.32 23.99
C GLN A 2 18.58 32.93 24.61
N MET A 3 18.11 32.87 25.87
CA MET A 3 17.81 31.58 26.52
C MET A 3 16.56 30.90 25.97
N SER A 4 15.58 31.68 25.48
CA SER A 4 14.37 31.13 24.85
C SER A 4 14.68 30.54 23.47
N ASP A 5 15.58 31.20 22.72
CA ASP A 5 15.96 30.78 21.39
C ASP A 5 16.80 29.48 21.43
N ALA A 6 17.66 29.34 22.44
CA ALA A 6 18.45 28.13 22.66
C ALA A 6 17.57 26.91 22.99
N ILE A 7 16.57 27.06 23.86
CA ILE A 7 15.61 25.99 24.21
C ILE A 7 14.78 25.60 22.98
N ALA A 8 14.32 26.58 22.18
CA ALA A 8 13.57 26.31 20.96
C ALA A 8 14.41 25.54 19.93
N ALA A 9 15.70 25.88 19.78
CA ALA A 9 16.60 25.19 18.88
C ALA A 9 16.90 23.75 19.33
N GLU A 10 17.10 23.52 20.64
CA GLU A 10 17.33 22.19 21.20
C GLU A 10 16.10 21.28 21.02
N LEU A 11 14.90 21.81 21.31
CA LEU A 11 13.64 21.09 21.10
C LEU A 11 13.43 20.72 19.62
N ALA A 12 13.71 21.65 18.71
CA ALA A 12 13.61 21.40 17.27
C ALA A 12 14.59 20.30 16.81
N ALA A 13 15.80 20.27 17.36
CA ALA A 13 16.79 19.23 17.06
C ALA A 13 16.38 17.84 17.58
N ASP A 14 15.86 17.74 18.81
CA ASP A 14 15.36 16.46 19.35
C ASP A 14 14.17 15.94 18.53
N ASN A 15 13.23 16.81 18.17
CA ASN A 15 12.09 16.44 17.34
C ASN A 15 12.52 15.97 15.93
N ALA A 16 13.51 16.62 15.33
CA ALA A 16 14.08 16.18 14.06
C ALA A 16 14.72 14.78 14.18
N ALA A 17 15.51 14.55 15.24
CA ALA A 17 16.13 13.25 15.50
C ALA A 17 15.09 12.14 15.75
N ARG A 18 13.98 12.44 16.45
CA ARG A 18 12.87 11.50 16.65
C ARG A 18 12.18 11.14 15.34
N ARG A 19 11.89 12.14 14.49
CA ARG A 19 11.29 11.91 13.18
C ARG A 19 12.18 11.05 12.29
N ASP A 20 13.49 11.24 12.36
CA ASP A 20 14.44 10.44 11.60
C ASP A 20 14.44 8.98 12.05
N ARG A 21 14.43 8.72 13.36
CA ARG A 21 14.30 7.35 13.91
C ARG A 21 13.00 6.67 13.49
N ILE A 22 11.88 7.40 13.50
CA ILE A 22 10.58 6.87 13.07
C ILE A 22 10.61 6.49 11.58
N ASN A 23 11.10 7.40 10.73
CA ASN A 23 11.22 7.13 9.29
C ASN A 23 12.08 5.90 9.02
N GLU A 24 13.22 5.76 9.71
CA GLU A 24 14.11 4.61 9.56
C GLU A 24 13.47 3.29 10.04
N GLY A 25 12.70 3.34 11.13
CA GLY A 25 11.96 2.18 11.62
C GLY A 25 10.93 1.70 10.60
N PHE A 26 10.13 2.62 10.03
CA PHE A 26 9.10 2.29 9.07
C PHE A 26 9.64 1.90 7.68
N SER A 27 10.75 2.51 7.22
CA SER A 27 11.29 2.23 5.87
C SER A 27 11.66 0.76 5.67
N ARG A 28 12.10 0.09 6.74
CA ARG A 28 12.44 -1.35 6.75
C ARG A 28 11.25 -2.25 6.44
N PHE A 29 10.02 -1.80 6.67
CA PHE A 29 8.81 -2.56 6.35
C PHE A 29 8.30 -2.30 4.93
N TYR A 30 8.65 -1.18 4.30
CA TYR A 30 8.11 -0.87 2.97
C TYR A 30 8.72 -1.72 1.86
N ALA A 31 9.99 -2.13 1.98
CA ALA A 31 10.61 -3.04 1.02
C ALA A 31 9.91 -4.41 0.95
N PRO A 32 9.71 -5.15 2.06
CA PRO A 32 8.99 -6.42 1.99
C PRO A 32 7.53 -6.24 1.56
N LEU A 33 6.85 -5.16 1.96
CA LEU A 33 5.50 -4.86 1.47
C LEU A 33 5.49 -4.66 -0.05
N ALA A 34 6.45 -3.93 -0.63
CA ALA A 34 6.56 -3.73 -2.07
C ALA A 34 6.75 -5.06 -2.82
N VAL A 35 7.58 -5.95 -2.28
CA VAL A 35 7.82 -7.28 -2.86
C VAL A 35 6.55 -8.14 -2.81
N VAL A 36 5.87 -8.19 -1.66
CA VAL A 36 4.62 -8.94 -1.51
C VAL A 36 3.55 -8.40 -2.46
N ALA A 37 3.34 -7.08 -2.51
CA ALA A 37 2.41 -6.45 -3.44
C ALA A 37 2.74 -6.80 -4.89
N PHE A 38 4.02 -6.79 -5.27
CA PHE A 38 4.44 -7.17 -6.62
C PHE A 38 4.17 -8.65 -6.92
N VAL A 39 4.50 -9.56 -6.00
CA VAL A 39 4.26 -11.01 -6.17
C VAL A 39 2.77 -11.32 -6.32
N LEU A 40 1.91 -10.68 -5.52
CA LEU A 40 0.46 -10.89 -5.56
C LEU A 40 -0.11 -10.61 -6.96
N THR A 41 0.43 -9.64 -7.70
CA THR A 41 -0.05 -9.33 -9.07
C THR A 41 0.06 -10.49 -10.08
N PHE A 42 0.89 -11.50 -9.80
CA PHE A 42 1.06 -12.67 -10.68
C PHE A 42 0.17 -13.84 -10.30
N LEU A 43 -0.51 -13.79 -9.17
CA LEU A 43 -1.27 -14.91 -8.62
C LEU A 43 -2.78 -14.75 -8.90
N PRO A 44 -3.52 -15.86 -9.08
CA PRO A 44 -4.95 -15.81 -9.35
C PRO A 44 -5.74 -15.43 -8.10
N TYR A 45 -6.50 -14.34 -8.17
CA TYR A 45 -7.33 -13.86 -7.06
C TYR A 45 -8.68 -14.58 -6.97
N TYR A 46 -9.21 -15.05 -8.10
CA TYR A 46 -10.50 -15.73 -8.18
C TYR A 46 -10.33 -17.21 -8.50
N ARG A 47 -11.13 -18.05 -7.85
CA ARG A 47 -11.17 -19.48 -8.08
C ARG A 47 -11.88 -19.75 -9.41
N SER A 48 -11.28 -20.58 -10.23
CA SER A 48 -11.91 -21.05 -11.47
C SER A 48 -12.91 -22.16 -11.14
N GLU A 49 -14.07 -22.15 -11.78
CA GLU A 49 -15.06 -23.21 -11.60
C GLU A 49 -14.49 -24.54 -12.12
N PRO A 50 -14.60 -25.65 -11.36
CA PRO A 50 -13.98 -26.93 -11.70
C PRO A 50 -14.37 -27.49 -13.08
N ASP A 51 -15.60 -27.21 -13.51
CA ASP A 51 -16.19 -27.74 -14.74
C ASP A 51 -16.28 -26.70 -15.87
N SER A 52 -15.73 -25.50 -15.66
CA SER A 52 -15.75 -24.42 -16.64
C SER A 52 -14.49 -24.40 -17.50
N SER A 53 -14.62 -24.11 -18.79
CA SER A 53 -13.48 -23.80 -19.66
C SER A 53 -12.83 -22.45 -19.32
N PHE A 54 -13.43 -21.67 -18.41
CA PHE A 54 -12.94 -20.36 -18.02
C PHE A 54 -11.98 -20.47 -16.83
N HIS A 55 -10.74 -20.02 -17.02
CA HIS A 55 -9.72 -20.05 -15.98
C HIS A 55 -9.24 -18.63 -15.71
N TYR A 56 -9.30 -18.21 -14.44
CA TYR A 56 -8.79 -16.92 -13.99
C TYR A 56 -7.28 -16.99 -13.78
N GLY A 57 -6.56 -16.07 -14.41
CA GLY A 57 -5.14 -15.86 -14.22
C GLY A 57 -4.83 -14.82 -13.15
N GLY A 58 -3.55 -14.49 -13.02
CA GLY A 58 -3.12 -13.30 -12.27
C GLY A 58 -3.47 -12.01 -12.99
N LEU A 59 -3.30 -10.87 -12.31
CA LEU A 59 -3.69 -9.56 -12.83
C LEU A 59 -3.05 -9.22 -14.18
N TRP A 60 -1.79 -9.60 -14.39
CA TRP A 60 -1.11 -9.42 -15.68
C TRP A 60 -1.72 -10.24 -16.80
N GLN A 61 -2.13 -11.46 -16.52
CA GLN A 61 -2.74 -12.36 -17.50
C GLN A 61 -4.15 -11.89 -17.83
N GLU A 62 -4.93 -11.50 -16.83
CA GLU A 62 -6.28 -10.97 -17.00
C GLU A 62 -6.25 -9.68 -17.83
N LEU A 63 -5.37 -8.73 -17.50
CA LEU A 63 -5.20 -7.51 -18.27
C LEU A 63 -4.84 -7.78 -19.75
N ALA A 64 -3.94 -8.73 -20.00
CA ALA A 64 -3.54 -9.10 -21.36
C ALA A 64 -4.65 -9.83 -22.13
N ARG A 65 -5.52 -10.56 -21.42
CA ARG A 65 -6.58 -11.39 -22.00
C ARG A 65 -7.85 -10.61 -22.29
N THR A 66 -8.32 -9.82 -21.33
CA THR A 66 -9.63 -9.14 -21.39
C THR A 66 -9.48 -7.68 -21.81
N GLY A 67 -8.39 -7.02 -21.40
CA GLY A 67 -8.22 -5.58 -21.55
C GLY A 67 -9.32 -4.75 -20.87
N HIS A 68 -10.07 -5.32 -19.91
CA HIS A 68 -11.15 -4.60 -19.26
C HIS A 68 -10.64 -3.41 -18.46
N SER A 69 -11.44 -2.34 -18.41
CA SER A 69 -11.06 -1.10 -17.72
C SER A 69 -10.78 -1.31 -16.23
N TYR A 70 -11.49 -2.24 -15.57
CA TYR A 70 -11.26 -2.57 -14.17
C TYR A 70 -9.91 -3.25 -13.94
N ASP A 71 -9.51 -4.18 -14.81
CA ASP A 71 -8.22 -4.88 -14.74
C ASP A 71 -7.06 -3.89 -14.97
N ALA A 72 -7.22 -2.99 -15.94
CA ALA A 72 -6.25 -1.93 -16.23
C ALA A 72 -6.11 -0.94 -15.06
N ALA A 73 -7.23 -0.54 -14.45
CA ALA A 73 -7.23 0.34 -13.29
C ALA A 73 -6.56 -0.32 -12.08
N ALA A 74 -6.91 -1.58 -11.77
CA ALA A 74 -6.30 -2.33 -10.68
C ALA A 74 -4.78 -2.47 -10.89
N MET A 75 -4.34 -2.77 -12.12
CA MET A 75 -2.91 -2.86 -12.45
C MET A 75 -2.19 -1.54 -12.22
N LEU A 76 -2.74 -0.42 -12.71
CA LEU A 76 -2.13 0.89 -12.55
C LEU A 76 -2.01 1.28 -11.07
N ILE A 77 -3.04 0.99 -10.27
CA ILE A 77 -3.05 1.23 -8.82
C ILE A 77 -1.98 0.38 -8.13
N PHE A 78 -1.85 -0.90 -8.49
CA PHE A 78 -0.80 -1.79 -7.98
C PHE A 78 0.60 -1.27 -8.28
N VAL A 79 0.86 -0.91 -9.54
CA VAL A 79 2.16 -0.38 -9.96
C VAL A 79 2.48 0.93 -9.24
N ALA A 80 1.50 1.82 -9.10
CA ALA A 80 1.65 3.08 -8.36
C ALA A 80 1.95 2.83 -6.88
N LEU A 81 1.24 1.88 -6.24
CA LEU A 81 1.49 1.49 -4.86
C LEU A 81 2.90 0.91 -4.68
N ILE A 82 3.30 -0.04 -5.53
CA ILE A 82 4.64 -0.66 -5.50
C ILE A 82 5.73 0.40 -5.66
N ALA A 83 5.55 1.34 -6.59
CA ALA A 83 6.47 2.44 -6.78
C ALA A 83 6.60 3.32 -5.52
N LEU A 84 5.47 3.70 -4.90
CA LEU A 84 5.47 4.49 -3.67
C LEU A 84 6.10 3.75 -2.49
N LEU A 85 5.82 2.46 -2.32
CA LEU A 85 6.43 1.63 -1.28
C LEU A 85 7.95 1.49 -1.51
N THR A 86 8.38 1.32 -2.76
CA THR A 86 9.81 1.28 -3.12
C THR A 86 10.49 2.61 -2.82
N ILE A 87 9.85 3.73 -3.17
CA ILE A 87 10.36 5.07 -2.85
C ILE A 87 10.45 5.25 -1.33
N ALA A 88 9.43 4.82 -0.58
CA ALA A 88 9.40 4.91 0.88
C ALA A 88 10.45 4.02 1.56
N ALA A 89 10.83 2.90 0.93
CA ALA A 89 11.89 2.03 1.42
C ALA A 89 13.28 2.65 1.21
N LEU A 90 13.50 3.29 0.05
CA LEU A 90 14.81 3.85 -0.33
C LEU A 90 15.02 5.28 0.17
N ARG A 91 13.93 6.05 0.34
CA ARG A 91 13.96 7.47 0.66
C ARG A 91 12.85 7.82 1.67
N LYS A 92 13.03 8.92 2.40
CA LYS A 92 11.98 9.46 3.28
C LYS A 92 10.82 9.96 2.42
N LEU A 93 9.70 9.22 2.38
CA LEU A 93 8.48 9.65 1.73
C LEU A 93 7.77 10.68 2.60
N ALA A 94 7.31 11.78 2.01
CA ALA A 94 6.54 12.79 2.73
C ALA A 94 5.19 12.23 3.20
N GLY A 95 4.62 12.78 4.27
CA GLY A 95 3.34 12.34 4.84
C GLY A 95 2.20 12.27 3.81
N VAL A 96 2.12 13.22 2.88
CA VAL A 96 1.14 13.19 1.78
C VAL A 96 1.33 11.96 0.88
N GLY A 97 2.58 11.59 0.56
CA GLY A 97 2.87 10.40 -0.23
C GLY A 97 2.45 9.11 0.48
N LEU A 98 2.64 9.05 1.81
CA LEU A 98 2.17 7.92 2.62
C LEU A 98 0.64 7.82 2.66
N VAL A 99 -0.07 8.95 2.72
CA VAL A 99 -1.55 8.98 2.64
C VAL A 99 -2.03 8.48 1.27
N ILE A 100 -1.39 8.91 0.18
CA ILE A 100 -1.70 8.43 -1.16
C ILE A 100 -1.48 6.92 -1.25
N ALA A 101 -0.33 6.42 -0.79
CA ALA A 101 -0.05 4.99 -0.79
C ALA A 101 -1.05 4.20 0.05
N ALA A 102 -1.46 4.70 1.22
CA ALA A 102 -2.52 4.10 2.03
C ALA A 102 -3.86 4.05 1.28
N ALA A 103 -4.24 5.12 0.60
CA ALA A 103 -5.48 5.18 -0.18
C ALA A 103 -5.47 4.21 -1.37
N LEU A 104 -4.34 4.07 -2.07
CA LEU A 104 -4.17 3.09 -3.15
C LEU A 104 -4.29 1.66 -2.63
N SER A 105 -3.63 1.37 -1.49
CA SER A 105 -3.72 0.08 -0.81
C SER A 105 -5.15 -0.26 -0.41
N LEU A 106 -5.89 0.68 0.18
CA LEU A 106 -7.31 0.47 0.50
C LEU A 106 -8.16 0.26 -0.75
N THR A 107 -7.90 1.02 -1.81
CA THR A 107 -8.63 0.88 -3.08
C THR A 107 -8.47 -0.53 -3.64
N ILE A 108 -7.26 -1.11 -3.63
CA ILE A 108 -7.03 -2.50 -4.06
C ILE A 108 -7.88 -3.47 -3.25
N GLY A 109 -7.77 -3.43 -1.92
CA GLY A 109 -8.53 -4.33 -1.04
C GLY A 109 -10.04 -4.19 -1.21
N ILE A 110 -10.55 -2.97 -1.39
CA ILE A 110 -11.97 -2.69 -1.64
C ILE A 110 -12.41 -3.20 -3.01
N MET A 111 -11.59 -3.01 -4.06
CA MET A 111 -11.88 -3.54 -5.40
C MET A 111 -11.96 -5.06 -5.38
N LEU A 112 -11.04 -5.75 -4.71
CA LEU A 112 -11.12 -7.21 -4.54
C LEU A 112 -12.34 -7.65 -3.75
N TRP A 113 -12.65 -6.95 -2.66
CA TRP A 113 -13.80 -7.27 -1.81
C TRP A 113 -15.14 -7.12 -2.55
N ASN A 114 -15.25 -6.13 -3.44
CA ASN A 114 -16.50 -5.85 -4.16
C ASN A 114 -16.55 -6.44 -5.57
N ALA A 115 -15.42 -6.96 -6.07
CA ALA A 115 -15.28 -7.58 -7.39
C ALA A 115 -16.04 -6.80 -8.52
N PRO A 116 -15.68 -5.51 -8.77
CA PRO A 116 -16.38 -4.70 -9.75
C PRO A 116 -16.27 -5.32 -11.15
N GLY A 117 -17.39 -5.28 -11.89
CA GLY A 117 -17.48 -5.89 -13.22
C GLY A 117 -18.08 -7.30 -13.23
N PHE A 118 -18.30 -7.91 -12.06
CA PHE A 118 -19.04 -9.16 -11.92
C PHE A 118 -20.48 -8.91 -11.48
N SER A 119 -21.44 -9.59 -12.12
CA SER A 119 -22.83 -9.64 -11.65
C SER A 119 -23.03 -10.67 -10.53
N ASP A 120 -22.26 -11.76 -10.60
CA ASP A 120 -22.15 -12.80 -9.56
C ASP A 120 -20.65 -13.09 -9.39
N PRO A 121 -20.01 -12.57 -8.33
CA PRO A 121 -18.57 -12.63 -8.22
C PRO A 121 -18.09 -14.05 -7.89
N PRO A 122 -17.06 -14.55 -8.60
CA PRO A 122 -16.48 -15.86 -8.31
C PRO A 122 -15.84 -15.88 -6.92
N GLU A 123 -15.77 -17.08 -6.32
CA GLU A 123 -15.11 -17.25 -5.01
C GLU A 123 -13.66 -16.77 -5.04
N LEU A 124 -13.22 -16.13 -3.97
CA LEU A 124 -11.82 -15.75 -3.79
C LEU A 124 -10.95 -16.97 -3.53
N THR A 125 -9.73 -16.96 -4.05
CA THR A 125 -8.67 -17.89 -3.61
C THR A 125 -8.12 -17.45 -2.26
N ASP A 126 -7.33 -18.31 -1.61
CA ASP A 126 -6.56 -17.93 -0.41
C ASP A 126 -5.66 -16.72 -0.67
N VAL A 127 -5.19 -16.56 -1.91
CA VAL A 127 -4.40 -15.40 -2.34
C VAL A 127 -5.25 -14.13 -2.40
N GLY A 128 -6.46 -14.20 -2.94
CA GLY A 128 -7.40 -13.07 -2.93
C GLY A 128 -7.72 -12.60 -1.51
N ILE A 129 -7.96 -13.54 -0.59
CA ILE A 129 -8.19 -13.24 0.83
C ILE A 129 -6.94 -12.63 1.46
N LEU A 130 -5.76 -13.18 1.17
CA LEU A 130 -4.48 -12.67 1.66
C LEU A 130 -4.24 -11.23 1.18
N ASP A 131 -4.52 -10.91 -0.08
CA ASP A 131 -4.29 -9.59 -0.64
C ASP A 131 -5.23 -8.53 -0.03
N ILE A 132 -6.48 -8.90 0.25
CA ILE A 132 -7.40 -8.06 1.02
C ILE A 132 -6.80 -7.75 2.40
N ALA A 133 -6.39 -8.78 3.14
CA ALA A 133 -5.81 -8.61 4.48
C ALA A 133 -4.51 -7.78 4.45
N PHE A 134 -3.66 -8.04 3.45
CA PHE A 134 -2.43 -7.30 3.17
C PHE A 134 -2.74 -5.82 2.91
N SER A 135 -3.71 -5.54 2.05
CA SER A 135 -4.12 -4.19 1.65
C SER A 135 -4.57 -3.34 2.84
N PHE A 136 -5.39 -3.90 3.74
CA PHE A 136 -5.79 -3.21 4.97
C PHE A 136 -4.64 -3.03 5.95
N THR A 137 -3.78 -4.03 6.10
CA THR A 137 -2.63 -3.98 7.02
C THR A 137 -1.60 -2.95 6.55
N ALA A 138 -1.26 -2.95 5.27
CA ALA A 138 -0.33 -1.98 4.68
C ALA A 138 -0.86 -0.55 4.81
N ALA A 139 -2.15 -0.33 4.56
CA ALA A 139 -2.81 0.96 4.79
C ALA A 139 -2.71 1.40 6.26
N ALA A 140 -3.02 0.52 7.22
CA ALA A 140 -2.92 0.82 8.64
C ALA A 140 -1.49 1.19 9.05
N MET A 141 -0.48 0.49 8.53
CA MET A 141 0.94 0.82 8.79
C MET A 141 1.32 2.20 8.25
N MET A 142 0.92 2.53 7.02
CA MET A 142 1.21 3.84 6.42
C MET A 142 0.50 4.98 7.15
N LEU A 143 -0.77 4.80 7.54
CA LEU A 143 -1.50 5.79 8.33
C LEU A 143 -0.90 5.97 9.72
N THR A 144 -0.47 4.88 10.36
CA THR A 144 0.23 4.94 11.66
C THR A 144 1.53 5.75 11.53
N HIS A 145 2.30 5.53 10.46
CA HIS A 145 3.50 6.31 10.20
C HIS A 145 3.18 7.81 10.05
N VAL A 146 2.12 8.15 9.29
CA VAL A 146 1.67 9.54 9.12
C VAL A 146 1.27 10.17 10.45
N VAL A 147 0.47 9.48 11.27
CA VAL A 147 0.03 9.97 12.58
C VAL A 147 1.23 10.27 13.47
N LEU A 148 2.21 9.37 13.53
CA LEU A 148 3.44 9.58 14.29
C LEU A 148 4.20 10.80 13.79
N LEU A 149 4.37 10.96 12.47
CA LEU A 149 5.02 12.14 11.89
C LEU A 149 4.29 13.46 12.22
N ILE A 150 2.95 13.44 12.32
CA ILE A 150 2.15 14.61 12.71
C ILE A 150 2.34 14.94 14.18
N ILE A 151 2.26 13.94 15.06
CA ILE A 151 2.43 14.12 16.52
C ILE A 151 3.79 14.74 16.83
N TYR A 152 4.86 14.26 16.19
CA TYR A 152 6.22 14.79 16.35
C TYR A 152 6.53 16.02 15.49
N ARG A 153 5.54 16.59 14.80
CA ARG A 153 5.64 17.89 14.12
C ARG A 153 4.97 19.02 14.93
N GLN A 154 3.99 18.70 15.77
CA GLN A 154 3.22 19.68 16.55
C GLN A 154 3.75 19.89 17.98
N ARG A 155 4.64 19.01 18.45
CA ARG A 155 5.44 19.19 19.67
C ARG A 155 6.84 19.64 19.29
#